data_AF-A0A7S4CZT3-F1
#
_entry.id   AF-A0A7S4CZT3-F1
#
_cell.length_a   1.000
_cell.length_b   1.000
_cell.length_c   1.000
_cell.angle_alpha   90.00
_cell.angle_beta   90.00
_cell.angle_gamma   90.00
#
_symmetry.space_group_name_H-M   'P 1'
#
loop_
_entity.id
_entity.type
_entity.pdbx_description
1 polymer ?
#
loop_
_entity_poly.entity_id
_entity_poly.type
_entity_poly.pdbx_seq_one_letter_code
_entity_poly.pdbx_strand_id
1 'polypeptide(L)'
;MDHPNPDYKFSYVEQSDLAFTIVFTVELVLKVIALGFVLHPYSYLRSGWNILDFIIVCMGWLAFVPAFGNYTAIRTLRVLRPLRSINGVPGLKRIIRVIFKSLKGLFNVLALGGMIFIMYGIAGVQLWPGTLRYRCRVPSSDNTTLPW
;
A
#
# COMPACT_ATOMS: atom_id res chain seq x y z
N MET A 1 -24.06 -10.83 30.75
CA MET A 1 -22.85 -10.18 30.18
C MET A 1 -23.13 -9.98 28.71
N ASP A 2 -23.81 -8.87 28.42
CA ASP A 2 -24.36 -8.55 27.12
C ASP A 2 -23.22 -8.14 26.17
N HIS A 3 -22.91 -9.01 25.20
CA HIS A 3 -22.12 -8.59 24.05
C HIS A 3 -22.98 -7.62 23.23
N PRO A 4 -22.56 -6.35 23.05
CA PRO A 4 -23.32 -5.40 22.25
C PRO A 4 -23.30 -5.85 20.78
N ASN A 5 -24.48 -5.90 20.16
CA ASN A 5 -24.72 -6.33 18.77
C ASN A 5 -23.71 -5.68 17.79
N PRO A 6 -22.91 -6.43 16.99
CA PRO A 6 -21.91 -5.85 16.09
C PRO A 6 -22.45 -4.88 15.01
N ASP A 7 -23.77 -4.88 14.74
CA ASP A 7 -24.38 -4.13 13.63
C ASP A 7 -24.19 -2.60 13.71
N TYR A 8 -24.18 -2.00 14.90
CA TYR A 8 -24.07 -0.54 15.03
C TYR A 8 -22.67 -0.03 14.64
N LYS A 9 -21.61 -0.80 14.93
CA LYS A 9 -20.23 -0.37 14.65
C LYS A 9 -19.94 -0.24 13.16
N PHE A 10 -20.54 -1.10 12.33
CA PHE A 10 -20.37 -1.05 10.88
C PHE A 10 -21.01 0.19 10.26
N SER A 11 -22.19 0.61 10.77
CA SER A 11 -22.91 1.79 10.31
C SER A 11 -22.11 3.09 10.52
N TYR A 12 -21.48 3.27 11.69
CA TYR A 12 -20.69 4.47 11.98
C TYR A 12 -19.46 4.61 11.07
N VAL A 13 -18.79 3.50 10.76
CA VAL A 13 -17.60 3.51 9.90
C VAL A 13 -17.99 3.94 8.49
N GLU A 14 -19.05 3.36 7.93
CA GLU A 14 -19.53 3.68 6.58
C GLU A 14 -19.98 5.14 6.44
N GLN A 15 -20.72 5.66 7.43
CA GLN A 15 -21.14 7.07 7.44
C GLN A 15 -19.94 8.02 7.52
N SER A 16 -18.93 7.69 8.34
CA SER A 16 -17.72 8.50 8.44
C SER A 16 -16.94 8.54 7.13
N ASP A 17 -16.81 7.39 6.45
CA ASP A 17 -16.10 7.28 5.18
C ASP A 17 -16.77 8.11 4.08
N LEU A 18 -18.10 8.10 4.03
CA LEU A 18 -18.89 8.89 3.10
C LEU A 18 -18.68 10.39 3.37
N ALA A 19 -18.84 10.82 4.64
CA ALA A 19 -18.68 12.21 5.04
C ALA A 19 -17.28 12.75 4.69
N PHE A 20 -16.22 11.99 4.98
CA PHE A 20 -14.87 12.37 4.59
C PHE A 20 -14.71 12.41 3.07
N THR A 21 -15.26 11.45 2.32
CA THR A 21 -15.19 11.47 0.84
C THR A 21 -15.79 12.75 0.27
N ILE A 22 -16.94 13.18 0.79
CA ILE A 22 -17.61 14.40 0.34
C ILE A 22 -16.77 15.64 0.66
N VAL A 23 -16.26 15.78 1.89
CA VAL A 23 -15.43 16.92 2.30
C VAL A 23 -14.16 17.03 1.44
N PHE A 24 -13.45 15.92 1.21
CA PHE A 24 -12.27 15.90 0.33
C PHE A 24 -12.60 16.20 -1.12
N THR A 25 -13.77 15.76 -1.60
CA THR A 25 -14.23 16.07 -2.96
C THR A 25 -14.47 17.57 -3.11
N VAL A 26 -15.12 18.21 -2.12
CA VAL A 26 -15.35 19.67 -2.10
C VAL A 26 -14.02 20.44 -2.02
N GLU A 27 -13.11 20.02 -1.14
CA GLU A 27 -11.77 20.62 -1.03
C GLU A 27 -10.99 20.50 -2.35
N LEU A 28 -11.07 19.36 -3.03
CA LEU A 28 -10.43 19.13 -4.32
C LEU A 28 -11.03 20.02 -5.42
N VAL A 29 -12.36 20.13 -5.49
CA VAL A 29 -13.03 21.00 -6.46
C VAL A 29 -12.68 22.46 -6.23
N LEU A 30 -12.68 22.93 -4.97
CA LEU A 30 -12.23 24.28 -4.60
C LEU A 30 -10.79 24.54 -5.02
N LYS A 31 -9.87 23.60 -4.77
CA LYS A 31 -8.47 23.72 -5.20
C LYS A 31 -8.34 23.77 -6.72
N VAL A 32 -9.08 22.94 -7.45
CA VAL A 32 -9.07 22.89 -8.91
C VAL A 32 -9.57 24.20 -9.52
N ILE A 33 -10.62 24.79 -8.93
CA ILE A 33 -11.14 26.11 -9.34
C ILE A 33 -10.14 27.22 -8.99
N ALA A 34 -9.56 27.21 -7.80
CA ALA A 34 -8.63 28.24 -7.33
C ALA A 34 -7.26 28.22 -8.04
N LEU A 35 -6.75 27.05 -8.42
CA LEU A 35 -5.45 26.88 -9.10
C LEU A 35 -5.58 26.87 -10.63
N GLY A 36 -6.79 26.75 -11.17
CA GLY A 36 -7.08 26.68 -12.61
C GLY A 36 -6.78 25.30 -13.22
N PHE A 37 -7.66 24.84 -14.13
CA PHE A 37 -7.63 23.47 -14.67
C PHE A 37 -6.36 23.17 -15.49
N VAL A 38 -5.91 24.09 -16.36
CA VAL A 38 -4.79 23.83 -17.31
C VAL A 38 -3.95 25.06 -17.69
N LEU A 39 -4.48 26.29 -17.69
CA LEU A 39 -3.88 27.42 -18.44
C LEU A 39 -2.92 28.35 -17.67
N HIS A 40 -2.75 28.22 -16.34
CA HIS A 40 -1.85 29.08 -15.56
C HIS A 40 -0.51 28.36 -15.25
N PRO A 41 0.66 29.05 -15.23
CA PRO A 41 1.99 28.45 -15.02
C PRO A 41 2.20 27.67 -13.71
N TYR A 42 1.27 27.77 -12.75
CA TYR A 42 1.23 26.98 -11.50
C TYR A 42 0.27 25.79 -11.61
N SER A 43 0.34 25.03 -12.70
CA SER A 43 -0.61 23.97 -13.02
C SER A 43 -0.74 22.93 -11.89
N TYR A 44 -1.98 22.60 -11.54
CA TYR A 44 -2.36 21.67 -10.46
C TYR A 44 -1.64 20.31 -10.55
N LEU A 45 -1.36 19.85 -11.77
CA LEU A 45 -0.75 18.56 -12.07
C LEU A 45 0.77 18.49 -11.83
N ARG A 46 1.47 19.61 -11.57
CA ARG A 46 2.93 19.57 -11.31
C ARG A 46 3.28 19.18 -9.88
N SER A 47 2.33 19.26 -8.95
CA SER A 47 2.50 18.82 -7.57
C SER A 47 2.04 17.37 -7.40
N GLY A 48 2.97 16.47 -7.10
CA GLY A 48 2.64 15.05 -6.85
C GLY A 48 1.62 14.85 -5.71
N TRP A 49 1.52 15.80 -4.78
CA TRP A 49 0.53 15.77 -3.69
C TRP A 49 -0.90 16.01 -4.17
N ASN A 50 -1.08 16.82 -5.22
CA ASN A 50 -2.39 17.12 -5.79
C ASN A 50 -2.90 15.97 -6.67
N ILE A 51 -1.97 15.30 -7.38
CA ILE A 51 -2.26 14.06 -8.11
C ILE A 51 -2.69 12.94 -7.14
N LEU A 52 -2.00 12.80 -6.01
CA LEU A 52 -2.34 11.81 -5.00
C LEU A 52 -3.74 12.06 -4.43
N ASP A 53 -4.07 13.32 -4.12
CA ASP A 53 -5.40 13.74 -3.66
C ASP A 53 -6.49 13.38 -4.69
N PHE A 54 -6.25 13.64 -5.97
CA PHE A 54 -7.15 13.27 -7.06
C PHE A 54 -7.38 11.76 -7.17
N ILE A 55 -6.32 10.96 -7.10
CA ILE A 55 -6.43 9.49 -7.13
C ILE A 55 -7.26 8.98 -5.94
N ILE A 56 -7.06 9.54 -4.74
CA ILE A 56 -7.84 9.13 -3.55
C ILE A 56 -9.33 9.43 -3.70
N VAL A 57 -9.69 10.59 -4.25
CA VAL A 57 -11.10 10.92 -4.50
C VAL A 57 -11.68 9.95 -5.54
N CYS A 58 -11.00 9.74 -6.68
CA CYS A 58 -11.44 8.79 -7.71
C CYS A 58 -11.62 7.36 -7.15
N MET A 59 -10.68 6.86 -6.37
CA MET A 59 -10.76 5.53 -5.74
C MET A 59 -11.89 5.44 -4.71
N GLY A 60 -12.16 6.53 -3.98
CA GLY A 60 -13.26 6.62 -3.02
C GLY A 60 -14.63 6.48 -3.69
N TRP A 61 -14.82 7.15 -4.83
CA TRP A 61 -16.03 7.03 -5.64
C TRP A 61 -16.14 5.65 -6.30
N LEU A 62 -15.01 5.09 -6.78
CA LEU A 62 -14.99 3.76 -7.41
C LEU A 62 -15.36 2.65 -6.42
N ALA A 63 -15.04 2.80 -5.14
CA ALA A 63 -15.44 1.86 -4.09
C ALA A 63 -16.95 1.85 -3.80
N PHE A 64 -17.69 2.89 -4.22
CA PHE A 64 -19.13 2.99 -4.08
C PHE A 64 -19.89 2.43 -5.30
N VAL A 65 -19.20 2.19 -6.42
CA VAL A 65 -19.80 1.65 -7.65
C VAL A 65 -19.71 0.12 -7.62
N PRO A 66 -20.84 -0.61 -7.47
CA PRO A 66 -20.85 -2.08 -7.39
C PRO A 66 -20.66 -2.77 -8.76
N ALA A 67 -20.46 -2.02 -9.85
CA ALA A 67 -20.54 -2.51 -11.22
C ALA A 67 -19.27 -3.20 -11.76
N PHE A 68 -18.13 -3.11 -11.08
CA PHE A 68 -16.88 -3.70 -11.55
C PHE A 68 -16.62 -5.04 -10.84
N GLY A 69 -16.75 -6.14 -11.58
CA GLY A 69 -16.70 -7.53 -11.10
C GLY A 69 -15.34 -8.04 -10.59
N ASN A 70 -14.67 -7.29 -9.70
CA ASN A 70 -13.47 -7.73 -8.98
C ASN A 70 -13.49 -7.23 -7.53
N TYR A 71 -14.19 -7.97 -6.68
CA TYR A 71 -14.34 -7.70 -5.25
C TYR A 71 -12.99 -7.58 -4.50
N THR A 72 -11.93 -8.22 -5.01
CA THR A 72 -10.57 -8.14 -4.44
C THR A 72 -9.96 -6.75 -4.53
N ALA A 73 -10.09 -6.07 -5.68
CA ALA A 73 -9.55 -4.71 -5.85
C ALA A 73 -10.31 -3.72 -4.95
N ILE A 74 -11.64 -3.80 -4.94
CA ILE A 74 -12.48 -2.94 -4.07
C ILE A 74 -12.16 -3.17 -2.59
N ARG A 75 -11.77 -4.39 -2.21
CA ARG A 75 -11.33 -4.71 -0.84
C ARG A 75 -9.99 -4.06 -0.50
N THR A 76 -9.03 -4.03 -1.42
CA THR A 76 -7.73 -3.36 -1.19
C THR A 76 -7.85 -1.84 -1.20
N LEU A 77 -8.80 -1.25 -1.94
CA LEU A 77 -9.07 0.19 -1.91
C LEU A 77 -9.43 0.72 -0.52
N ARG A 78 -10.01 -0.13 0.35
CA ARG A 78 -10.31 0.25 1.74
C ARG A 78 -9.06 0.54 2.57
N VAL A 79 -7.91 -0.03 2.19
CA VAL A 79 -6.60 0.23 2.85
C VAL A 79 -6.07 1.63 2.52
N LEU A 80 -6.60 2.31 1.49
CA LEU A 80 -6.26 3.70 1.17
C LEU A 80 -6.92 4.72 2.13
N ARG A 81 -7.90 4.33 2.96
CA ARG A 81 -8.55 5.24 3.92
C ARG A 81 -7.55 5.88 4.90
N PRO A 82 -6.65 5.12 5.55
CA PRO A 82 -5.57 5.73 6.34
C PRO A 82 -4.75 6.73 5.52
N LEU A 83 -4.49 6.44 4.23
CA LEU A 83 -3.76 7.34 3.33
C LEU A 83 -4.53 8.65 3.05
N ARG A 84 -5.87 8.64 3.05
CA ARG A 84 -6.69 9.87 2.99
C ARG A 84 -6.49 10.74 4.22
N SER A 85 -6.52 10.17 5.43
CA SER A 85 -6.29 10.91 6.67
C SER A 85 -4.91 11.58 6.70
N ILE A 86 -3.91 10.91 6.12
CA ILE A 86 -2.55 11.45 5.96
C ILE A 86 -2.52 12.68 5.05
N ASN A 87 -3.36 12.71 4.01
CA ASN A 87 -3.45 13.83 3.07
C ASN A 87 -4.28 15.02 3.57
N GLY A 88 -5.13 14.84 4.58
CA GLY A 88 -5.82 15.97 5.22
C GLY A 88 -4.93 16.78 6.15
N VAL A 89 -3.92 16.16 6.77
CA VAL A 89 -3.07 16.82 7.78
C VAL A 89 -1.78 17.37 7.16
N PRO A 90 -1.61 18.69 7.01
CA PRO A 90 -0.42 19.28 6.39
C PRO A 90 0.87 19.00 7.18
N GLY A 91 0.77 18.77 8.49
CA GLY A 91 1.90 18.36 9.33
C GLY A 91 2.51 17.02 8.92
N LEU A 92 1.68 16.03 8.58
CA LEU A 92 2.16 14.71 8.20
C LEU A 92 2.78 14.69 6.80
N LYS A 93 2.23 15.48 5.87
CA LYS A 93 2.85 15.72 4.55
C LYS A 93 4.26 16.29 4.67
N ARG A 94 4.53 17.14 5.66
CA ARG A 94 5.87 17.68 5.92
C ARG A 94 6.83 16.57 6.35
N ILE A 95 6.42 15.72 7.29
CA ILE A 95 7.23 14.60 7.79
C ILE A 95 7.56 13.63 6.65
N ILE A 96 6.57 13.23 5.85
CA ILE A 96 6.77 12.29 4.73
C ILE A 96 7.74 12.86 3.69
N ARG A 97 7.66 14.16 3.37
CA ARG A 97 8.63 14.81 2.48
C ARG A 97 10.05 14.75 3.04
N VAL A 98 10.22 14.94 4.34
CA VAL A 98 11.53 14.83 5.00
C VAL A 98 12.04 13.38 4.94
N ILE A 99 11.16 12.39 5.18
CA ILE A 99 11.52 10.97 5.05
C ILE A 99 12.02 10.66 3.65
N PHE A 100 11.28 11.04 2.59
CA PHE A 100 11.73 10.81 1.22
C PHE A 100 13.02 11.56 0.87
N LYS A 101 13.21 12.77 1.41
CA LYS A 101 14.45 13.54 1.23
C LYS A 101 15.64 12.83 1.88
N SER A 102 15.49 12.32 3.10
CA SER A 102 16.52 11.56 3.81
C SER A 102 16.77 10.19 3.18
N LEU A 103 15.72 9.53 2.66
CA LEU A 103 15.82 8.26 1.94
C LEU A 103 16.69 8.38 0.70
N LYS A 104 16.57 9.50 -0.05
CA LYS A 104 17.42 9.76 -1.21
C LYS A 104 18.90 9.89 -0.81
N GLY A 105 19.21 10.45 0.35
CA GLY A 105 20.58 10.49 0.88
C GLY A 105 21.08 9.11 1.32
N LEU A 106 20.19 8.31 1.91
CA LEU A 106 20.49 6.94 2.34
C LEU A 106 20.69 5.96 1.17
N PHE A 107 20.14 6.26 0.00
CA PHE A 107 20.21 5.40 -1.19
C PHE A 107 21.65 5.02 -1.57
N ASN A 108 22.62 5.93 -1.41
CA ASN A 108 24.03 5.64 -1.69
C ASN A 108 24.59 4.53 -0.79
N VAL A 109 24.26 4.56 0.51
CA VAL A 109 24.70 3.55 1.48
C VAL A 109 23.98 2.23 1.23
N LEU A 110 22.68 2.28 0.91
CA LEU A 110 21.91 1.09 0.54
C LEU A 110 22.42 0.45 -0.75
N ALA A 111 22.85 1.23 -1.73
CA ALA A 111 23.45 0.71 -2.96
C ALA A 111 24.77 -0.02 -2.68
N LEU A 112 25.64 0.56 -1.86
CA LEU A 112 26.88 -0.11 -1.42
C LEU A 112 26.59 -1.38 -0.60
N GLY A 113 25.67 -1.31 0.35
CA GLY A 113 25.22 -2.47 1.13
C GLY A 113 24.60 -3.56 0.25
N GLY A 114 23.81 -3.16 -0.75
CA GLY A 114 23.22 -4.05 -1.75
C GLY A 114 24.27 -4.78 -2.57
N MET A 115 25.33 -4.08 -3.00
CA MET A 115 26.47 -4.71 -3.68
C MET A 115 27.14 -5.78 -2.81
N ILE A 116 27.34 -5.49 -1.53
CA ILE A 116 27.91 -6.43 -0.57
C ILE A 116 27.00 -7.66 -0.38
N PHE A 117 25.69 -7.44 -0.23
CA PHE A 117 24.72 -8.54 -0.14
C PHE A 117 24.70 -9.41 -1.41
N ILE A 118 24.85 -8.82 -2.59
CA ILE A 118 24.94 -9.57 -3.84
C ILE A 118 26.23 -10.40 -3.87
N MET A 119 27.38 -9.85 -3.48
CA MET A 119 28.64 -10.59 -3.43
C MET A 119 28.55 -11.82 -2.52
N TYR A 120 28.07 -11.63 -1.28
CA TYR A 120 27.89 -12.74 -0.34
C TYR A 120 26.75 -13.68 -0.75
N GLY A 121 25.71 -13.17 -1.41
CA GLY A 121 24.60 -13.97 -1.95
C GLY A 121 25.08 -14.94 -3.02
N ILE A 122 25.88 -14.47 -3.98
CA ILE A 122 26.48 -15.33 -5.01
C ILE A 122 27.43 -16.33 -4.35
N ALA A 123 28.32 -15.88 -3.46
CA ALA A 123 29.22 -16.78 -2.74
C ALA A 123 28.45 -17.87 -1.97
N GLY A 124 27.37 -17.53 -1.28
CA GLY A 124 26.54 -18.49 -0.55
C GLY A 124 25.87 -19.54 -1.45
N VAL A 125 25.38 -19.13 -2.62
CA VAL A 125 24.78 -20.06 -3.60
C VAL A 125 25.83 -21.01 -4.19
N GLN A 126 27.06 -20.53 -4.42
CA GLN A 126 28.15 -21.35 -4.95
C GLN A 126 28.78 -22.28 -3.90
N LEU A 127 28.80 -21.88 -2.63
CA LEU A 127 29.41 -22.65 -1.54
C LEU A 127 28.48 -23.75 -0.99
N TRP A 128 27.16 -23.52 -0.96
CA TRP A 128 26.18 -24.50 -0.47
C TRP A 128 25.09 -24.83 -1.50
N PRO A 129 25.46 -25.29 -2.72
CA PRO A 129 24.47 -25.66 -3.71
C PRO A 129 23.73 -26.92 -3.23
N GLY A 130 22.45 -26.75 -2.90
CA GLY A 130 21.58 -27.88 -2.54
C GLY A 130 21.89 -28.56 -1.20
N THR A 131 22.87 -28.09 -0.41
CA THR A 131 23.19 -28.66 0.91
C THR A 131 21.98 -28.65 1.85
N LEU A 132 21.10 -27.65 1.74
CA LEU A 132 19.88 -27.54 2.55
C LEU A 132 18.78 -28.55 2.15
N ARG A 133 18.94 -29.29 1.04
CA ARG A 133 17.99 -30.34 0.61
C ARG A 133 18.27 -31.71 1.24
N TYR A 134 19.40 -31.89 1.92
CA TYR A 134 19.68 -33.14 2.64
C TYR A 134 18.69 -33.30 3.80
N ARG A 135 17.65 -34.10 3.55
CA ARG A 135 16.64 -34.52 4.54
C ARG A 135 16.51 -36.04 4.43
N CYS A 136 16.49 -36.72 5.57
CA CYS A 136 16.14 -38.13 5.61
C CYS A 136 14.64 -38.26 5.35
N ARG A 137 14.26 -38.88 4.23
CA ARG A 137 12.87 -39.26 3.96
C ARG A 137 12.73 -40.74 4.25
N VAL A 138 11.77 -41.10 5.11
CA VAL A 138 11.39 -42.50 5.32
C VAL A 138 10.91 -43.05 3.97
N PRO A 139 11.48 -44.14 3.44
CA PRO A 139 11.00 -44.75 2.21
C PRO A 139 9.52 -45.10 2.38
N SER A 140 8.70 -44.73 1.38
CA SER A 140 7.28 -45.09 1.37
C SER A 140 7.22 -46.60 1.24
N SER A 141 6.82 -47.28 2.31
CA SER A 141 6.57 -48.72 2.29
C SER A 141 5.30 -48.97 1.49
N ASP A 142 5.41 -48.96 0.15
CA ASP A 142 4.52 -49.76 -0.69
C ASP A 142 4.88 -51.23 -0.43
N ASN A 143 4.37 -51.74 0.70
CA ASN A 143 3.87 -53.09 0.94
C ASN A 143 4.38 -54.28 0.08
N THR A 144 5.69 -54.36 -0.21
CA THR A 144 6.31 -55.60 -0.67
C THR A 144 7.74 -55.74 -0.13
N THR A 145 7.84 -56.54 0.93
CA THR A 145 8.96 -57.45 1.28
C THR A 145 10.36 -56.87 1.49
N LEU A 146 10.77 -56.72 2.76
CA LEU A 146 12.12 -57.10 3.20
C LEU A 146 11.99 -57.92 4.51
N PRO A 147 12.50 -59.17 4.56
CA PRO A 147 12.44 -60.01 5.73
C PRO A 147 13.71 -59.87 6.55
N TRP A 148 13.72 -58.96 7.53
CA TRP A 148 14.55 -59.04 8.74
C TRP A 148 13.80 -58.34 9.87
#